data_AF-A0A2P5P4X4-F1
#
_entry.id   AF-A0A2P5P4X4-F1
#
_cell.length_a   1.000
_cell.length_b   1.000
_cell.length_c   1.000
_cell.angle_alpha   90.00
_cell.angle_beta   90.00
_cell.angle_gamma   90.00
#
_symmetry.space_group_name_H-M   'P 1'
#
loop_
_entity.id
_entity.type
_entity.pdbx_description
1 polymer ?
#
loop_
_entity_poly.entity_id
_entity_poly.type
_entity_poly.pdbx_seq_one_letter_code
_entity_poly.pdbx_strand_id
1 'polypeptide(L)'
;MTLVLAIDCATANTGLAVLRDGIAIGEVSWQTKHNQTVEIYPRLDALLRDAGVAFPDVNAIVVTRGPGSYNGVRVGIAAAKGLAFALNKPLLGVSTLEAEAWRFKDLGRAVVAVLPLGHDYAAAFFDAIDGKWVRTVPEQAMTSEELLRTLPPRALLIGDIPERLLLALRDVSPDIDIVCEAGISRAVALGQIVLDRLRSSQTDSAESLQALYLRRPQVTPPKVPRDMSGVPGRGVIWDLDGVIIDSADLHFQAWRETLARHDVSIDREQFEQGFGQRNDDIIAGIIRQPISADEIAAIGKEKEADYRRMVKGHARFFPGVLELMSSLKEGGFKQAVASSAPADNLKLVIAEMRLEPFISATVDASGVSRGKPDPEVFLKAAEKLGLSPKACLVIEDAVAGVEAAKRGGMAVVAVTNTHPREKLAAADLVLSSLEDVEPSQLLELINAKN
;
A
#
# COMPACT_ATOMS: atom_id res chain seq x y z
N MET A 1 -9.66 19.55 -36.05
CA MET A 1 -8.59 19.31 -35.08
C MET A 1 -9.25 18.76 -33.84
N THR A 2 -8.83 17.58 -33.40
CA THR A 2 -9.43 16.89 -32.26
C THR A 2 -8.46 16.98 -31.08
N LEU A 3 -8.84 17.74 -30.06
CA LEU A 3 -8.15 17.86 -28.78
C LEU A 3 -8.72 16.86 -27.78
N VAL A 4 -7.87 15.97 -27.27
CA VAL A 4 -8.24 14.93 -26.31
C VAL A 4 -7.49 15.15 -25.02
N LEU A 5 -8.22 15.17 -23.90
CA LEU A 5 -7.66 15.16 -22.56
C LEU A 5 -7.71 13.74 -22.00
N ALA A 6 -6.57 13.12 -21.75
CA ALA A 6 -6.45 11.77 -21.23
C ALA A 6 -6.03 11.78 -19.75
N ILE A 7 -6.73 10.98 -18.95
CA ILE A 7 -6.55 10.85 -17.51
C ILE A 7 -6.29 9.38 -17.17
N ASP A 8 -5.11 9.10 -16.65
CA ASP A 8 -4.71 7.77 -16.22
C ASP A 8 -4.42 7.76 -14.72
N CYS A 9 -5.26 7.06 -13.96
CA CYS A 9 -5.09 6.92 -12.51
C CYS A 9 -5.11 5.45 -12.08
N ALA A 10 -4.99 4.52 -13.03
CA ALA A 10 -5.22 3.11 -12.74
C ALA A 10 -4.12 2.45 -11.89
N THR A 11 -2.91 3.02 -11.85
CA THR A 11 -1.78 2.47 -11.08
C THR A 11 -1.17 3.54 -10.15
N ALA A 12 -0.14 3.18 -9.38
CA ALA A 12 0.63 4.15 -8.59
C ALA A 12 1.26 5.23 -9.48
N ASN A 13 1.66 4.85 -10.70
CA ASN A 13 2.08 5.76 -11.75
C ASN A 13 0.84 6.37 -12.39
N THR A 14 0.56 7.62 -12.08
CA THR A 14 -0.56 8.41 -12.60
C THR A 14 -0.05 9.30 -13.72
N GLY A 15 -0.87 9.52 -14.74
CA GLY A 15 -0.50 10.27 -15.93
C GLY A 15 -1.65 11.12 -16.46
N LEU A 16 -1.31 12.28 -17.00
CA LEU A 16 -2.22 13.16 -17.72
C LEU A 16 -1.58 13.50 -19.06
N ALA A 17 -2.38 13.55 -20.12
CA ALA A 17 -1.91 13.97 -21.43
C ALA A 17 -2.96 14.80 -22.17
N VAL A 18 -2.49 15.76 -22.97
CA VAL A 18 -3.31 16.48 -23.94
C VAL A 18 -2.78 16.14 -25.33
N LEU A 19 -3.67 15.65 -26.19
CA LEU A 19 -3.32 15.25 -27.55
C LEU A 19 -4.06 16.11 -28.56
N ARG A 20 -3.39 16.43 -29.66
CA ARG A 20 -3.96 17.08 -30.84
C ARG A 20 -3.83 16.12 -32.02
N ASP A 21 -4.97 15.67 -32.54
CA ASP A 21 -5.04 14.73 -33.67
C ASP A 21 -4.17 13.46 -33.45
N GLY A 22 -4.06 13.03 -32.19
CA GLY A 22 -3.30 11.84 -31.76
C GLY A 22 -1.83 12.06 -31.40
N ILE A 23 -1.35 13.28 -31.55
CA ILE A 23 0.01 13.67 -31.16
C ILE A 23 -0.06 14.36 -29.81
N ALA A 24 0.71 13.87 -28.83
CA ALA A 24 0.81 14.53 -27.53
C ALA A 24 1.41 15.93 -27.67
N ILE A 25 0.70 16.94 -27.18
CA ILE A 25 1.16 18.33 -27.10
C ILE A 25 1.48 18.76 -25.65
N GLY A 26 1.16 17.89 -24.69
CA GLY A 26 1.57 18.02 -23.30
C GLY A 26 1.35 16.69 -22.58
N GLU A 27 2.24 16.37 -21.64
CA GLU A 27 2.13 15.19 -20.79
C GLU A 27 2.75 15.49 -19.41
N VAL A 28 2.16 14.95 -18.36
CA VAL A 28 2.79 14.83 -17.06
C VAL A 28 2.50 13.46 -16.46
N SER A 29 3.55 12.78 -16.00
CA SER A 29 3.47 11.49 -15.33
C SER A 29 4.17 11.59 -13.97
N TRP A 30 3.58 10.99 -12.94
CA TRP A 30 4.16 10.99 -11.61
C TRP A 30 3.75 9.75 -10.81
N GLN A 31 4.60 9.36 -9.87
CA GLN A 31 4.25 8.38 -8.87
C GLN A 31 3.47 9.05 -7.74
N THR A 32 2.26 8.57 -7.48
CA THR A 32 1.40 9.10 -6.41
C THR A 32 2.04 8.82 -5.06
N LYS A 33 2.21 9.86 -4.23
CA LYS A 33 2.73 9.74 -2.85
C LYS A 33 1.64 9.96 -1.79
N HIS A 34 0.50 10.56 -2.16
CA HIS A 34 -0.62 10.88 -1.27
C HIS A 34 -1.99 10.46 -1.86
N ASN A 35 -3.06 11.22 -1.59
CA ASN A 35 -4.39 11.02 -2.14
C ASN A 35 -4.46 11.58 -3.57
N GLN A 36 -4.62 10.70 -4.56
CA GLN A 36 -4.71 11.04 -5.99
C GLN A 36 -5.72 12.15 -6.29
N THR A 37 -6.80 12.25 -5.50
CA THR A 37 -7.84 13.28 -5.65
C THR A 37 -7.28 14.71 -5.49
N VAL A 38 -6.28 14.90 -4.63
CA VAL A 38 -5.67 16.22 -4.37
C VAL A 38 -4.61 16.56 -5.42
N GLU A 39 -4.00 15.54 -6.03
CA GLU A 39 -2.85 15.68 -6.92
C GLU A 39 -3.23 15.96 -8.39
N ILE A 40 -4.40 15.48 -8.84
CA ILE A 40 -4.83 15.54 -10.25
C ILE A 40 -5.13 16.97 -10.69
N TYR A 41 -6.00 17.70 -9.98
CA TYR A 41 -6.50 18.98 -10.46
C TYR A 41 -5.41 20.07 -10.62
N PRO A 42 -4.47 20.25 -9.66
CA PRO A 42 -3.38 21.22 -9.84
C PRO A 42 -2.47 20.88 -11.04
N ARG A 43 -2.23 19.58 -11.27
CA ARG A 43 -1.40 19.12 -12.41
C ARG A 43 -2.14 19.24 -13.74
N LEU A 44 -3.45 19.02 -13.73
CA LEU A 44 -4.31 19.20 -14.89
C LEU A 44 -4.32 20.65 -15.37
N ASP A 45 -4.47 21.58 -14.43
CA ASP A 45 -4.43 23.02 -14.71
C ASP A 45 -3.06 23.45 -15.25
N ALA A 46 -1.97 22.98 -14.62
CA ALA A 46 -0.61 23.24 -15.09
C ALA A 46 -0.38 22.68 -16.51
N LEU A 47 -0.77 21.43 -16.75
CA LEU A 47 -0.63 20.77 -18.05
C LEU A 47 -1.34 21.54 -19.17
N LEU A 48 -2.59 21.94 -18.95
CA LEU A 48 -3.38 22.66 -19.96
C LEU A 48 -2.81 24.06 -20.24
N ARG A 49 -2.36 24.74 -19.19
CA ARG A 49 -1.68 26.04 -19.30
C ARG A 49 -0.40 25.94 -20.12
N ASP A 50 0.44 24.95 -19.82
CA ASP A 50 1.71 24.73 -20.51
C ASP A 50 1.51 24.29 -21.96
N ALA A 51 0.45 23.52 -22.24
CA ALA A 51 0.06 23.13 -23.60
C ALA A 51 -0.64 24.26 -24.39
N GLY A 52 -0.95 25.39 -23.75
CA GLY A 52 -1.70 26.50 -24.36
C GLY A 52 -3.12 26.12 -24.78
N VAL A 53 -3.78 25.25 -24.00
CA VAL A 53 -5.14 24.75 -24.27
C VAL A 53 -6.08 25.20 -23.16
N ALA A 54 -7.20 25.81 -23.51
CA ALA A 54 -8.26 26.09 -22.54
C ALA A 54 -9.20 24.89 -22.40
N PHE A 55 -9.75 24.67 -21.19
CA PHE A 55 -10.72 23.60 -20.95
C PHE A 55 -11.88 23.53 -21.98
N PRO A 56 -12.50 24.66 -22.40
CA PRO A 56 -13.58 24.62 -23.39
C PRO A 56 -13.18 24.09 -24.77
N ASP A 57 -11.89 24.16 -25.11
CA ASP A 57 -11.34 23.75 -26.40
C ASP A 57 -11.15 22.23 -26.49
N VAL A 58 -11.12 21.54 -25.35
CA VAL A 58 -11.07 20.07 -25.30
C VAL A 58 -12.30 19.50 -25.99
N ASN A 59 -12.11 18.58 -26.93
CA ASN A 59 -13.19 17.94 -27.67
C ASN A 59 -13.70 16.67 -27.00
N ALA A 60 -12.86 15.97 -26.24
CA ALA A 60 -13.24 14.76 -25.51
C ALA A 60 -12.35 14.52 -24.30
N ILE A 61 -12.91 13.87 -23.29
CA ILE A 61 -12.19 13.40 -22.10
C ILE A 61 -12.12 11.89 -22.13
N VAL A 62 -10.93 11.36 -21.86
CA VAL A 62 -10.64 9.93 -21.89
C VAL A 62 -10.06 9.53 -20.56
N VAL A 63 -10.45 8.37 -20.06
CA VAL A 63 -9.99 7.87 -18.77
C VAL A 63 -9.69 6.38 -18.80
N THR A 64 -8.69 5.93 -18.03
CA THR A 64 -8.57 4.51 -17.70
C THR A 64 -9.78 4.05 -16.90
N ARG A 65 -10.46 3.00 -17.37
CA ARG A 65 -11.58 2.39 -16.62
C ARG A 65 -11.16 1.23 -15.72
N GLY A 66 -9.90 0.83 -15.70
CA GLY A 66 -9.42 -0.38 -15.01
C GLY A 66 -9.10 -1.52 -15.98
N PRO A 67 -8.55 -2.65 -15.49
CA PRO A 67 -8.23 -2.96 -14.09
C PRO A 67 -7.08 -2.12 -13.51
N GLY A 68 -6.95 -2.09 -12.19
CA GLY A 68 -5.94 -1.30 -11.48
C GLY A 68 -6.30 -1.09 -10.01
N SER A 69 -5.64 -0.14 -9.35
CA SER A 69 -5.95 0.30 -7.98
C SER A 69 -7.43 0.71 -7.85
N TYR A 70 -8.11 0.17 -6.84
CA TYR A 70 -9.52 0.47 -6.57
C TYR A 70 -9.77 1.97 -6.39
N ASN A 71 -8.94 2.63 -5.59
CA ASN A 71 -9.07 4.06 -5.33
C ASN A 71 -8.73 4.84 -6.60
N GLY A 72 -7.65 4.50 -7.29
CA GLY A 72 -7.20 5.26 -8.45
C GLY A 72 -8.12 5.22 -9.65
N VAL A 73 -8.65 4.04 -9.98
CA VAL A 73 -9.63 3.92 -11.07
C VAL A 73 -10.89 4.75 -10.76
N ARG A 74 -11.38 4.74 -9.52
CA ARG A 74 -12.57 5.53 -9.14
C ARG A 74 -12.31 7.02 -9.16
N VAL A 75 -11.17 7.46 -8.62
CA VAL A 75 -10.77 8.87 -8.61
C VAL A 75 -10.64 9.38 -10.05
N GLY A 76 -9.96 8.63 -10.92
CA GLY A 76 -9.82 8.97 -12.34
C GLY A 76 -11.19 9.08 -13.03
N ILE A 77 -12.04 8.05 -12.91
CA ILE A 77 -13.37 8.05 -13.52
C ILE A 77 -14.23 9.20 -12.98
N ALA A 78 -14.21 9.46 -11.67
CA ALA A 78 -15.00 10.54 -11.07
C ALA A 78 -14.54 11.91 -11.55
N ALA A 79 -13.23 12.15 -11.61
CA ALA A 79 -12.66 13.37 -12.16
C ALA A 79 -13.04 13.56 -13.64
N ALA A 80 -12.89 12.51 -14.45
CA ALA A 80 -13.23 12.53 -15.87
C ALA A 80 -14.73 12.79 -16.10
N LYS A 81 -15.61 12.15 -15.33
CA LYS A 81 -17.06 12.40 -15.37
C LYS A 81 -17.39 13.85 -14.99
N GLY A 82 -16.81 14.35 -13.91
CA GLY A 82 -17.03 15.73 -13.46
C GLY A 82 -16.62 16.75 -14.51
N LEU A 83 -15.46 16.56 -15.14
CA LEU A 83 -14.98 17.43 -16.22
C LEU A 83 -15.85 17.31 -17.48
N ALA A 84 -16.20 16.09 -17.91
CA ALA A 84 -17.03 15.86 -19.09
C ALA A 84 -18.41 16.49 -18.93
N PHE A 85 -19.00 16.35 -17.75
CA PHE A 85 -20.26 16.98 -17.40
C PHE A 85 -20.16 18.51 -17.41
N ALA A 86 -19.16 19.08 -16.73
CA ALA A 86 -18.97 20.53 -16.62
C ALA A 86 -18.71 21.20 -17.97
N LEU A 87 -17.99 20.52 -18.87
CA LEU A 87 -17.63 21.05 -20.18
C LEU A 87 -18.61 20.65 -21.29
N ASN A 88 -19.62 19.84 -20.97
CA ASN A 88 -20.54 19.22 -21.93
C ASN A 88 -19.78 18.54 -23.09
N LYS A 89 -18.82 17.67 -22.75
CA LYS A 89 -17.95 16.97 -23.72
C LYS A 89 -18.13 15.45 -23.65
N PRO A 90 -17.92 14.75 -24.78
CA PRO A 90 -17.78 13.30 -24.80
C PRO A 90 -16.81 12.75 -23.76
N LEU A 91 -17.19 11.62 -23.16
CA LEU A 91 -16.38 10.85 -22.24
C LEU A 91 -16.11 9.47 -22.84
N LEU A 92 -14.89 8.95 -22.72
CA LEU A 92 -14.55 7.58 -23.13
C LEU A 92 -13.70 6.87 -22.07
N GLY A 93 -14.01 5.59 -21.85
CA GLY A 93 -13.28 4.69 -20.98
C GLY A 93 -12.45 3.68 -21.77
N VAL A 94 -11.18 3.58 -21.46
CA VAL A 94 -10.26 2.61 -22.07
C VAL A 94 -9.71 1.68 -20.99
N SER A 95 -9.52 0.41 -21.34
CA SER A 95 -8.92 -0.55 -20.42
C SER A 95 -7.48 -0.17 -20.10
N THR A 96 -7.08 -0.30 -18.84
CA THR A 96 -5.69 -0.04 -18.45
C THR A 96 -4.73 -0.97 -19.18
N LEU A 97 -5.09 -2.25 -19.30
CA LEU A 97 -4.26 -3.26 -19.97
C LEU A 97 -4.18 -3.01 -21.49
N GLU A 98 -5.23 -2.47 -22.09
CA GLU A 98 -5.23 -2.04 -23.50
C GLU A 98 -4.31 -0.84 -23.71
N ALA A 99 -4.37 0.16 -22.83
CA ALA A 99 -3.50 1.33 -22.87
C ALA A 99 -2.03 0.96 -22.66
N GLU A 100 -1.77 0.00 -21.78
CA GLU A 100 -0.46 -0.60 -21.57
C GLU A 100 0.06 -1.28 -22.84
N ALA A 101 -0.72 -2.18 -23.43
CA ALA A 101 -0.30 -2.94 -24.61
C ALA A 101 -0.16 -2.06 -25.86
N TRP A 102 -0.99 -1.01 -26.00
CA TRP A 102 -1.00 -0.13 -27.16
C TRP A 102 0.33 0.59 -27.40
N ARG A 103 1.09 0.85 -26.33
CA ARG A 103 2.44 1.44 -26.37
C ARG A 103 3.43 0.62 -27.22
N PHE A 104 3.10 -0.65 -27.45
CA PHE A 104 3.93 -1.64 -28.11
C PHE A 104 3.27 -2.26 -29.35
N LYS A 105 2.13 -1.74 -29.80
CA LYS A 105 1.32 -2.33 -30.89
C LYS A 105 2.07 -2.50 -32.22
N ASP A 106 3.07 -1.66 -32.47
CA ASP A 106 3.82 -1.61 -33.73
C ASP A 106 5.12 -2.47 -33.68
N LEU A 107 5.37 -3.22 -32.60
CA LEU A 107 6.54 -4.09 -32.47
C LEU A 107 6.46 -5.40 -33.27
N GLY A 108 5.28 -5.75 -33.79
CA GLY A 108 5.09 -6.99 -34.56
C GLY A 108 5.23 -8.27 -33.74
N ARG A 109 4.92 -8.21 -32.44
CA ARG A 109 4.95 -9.34 -31.50
C ARG A 109 3.67 -9.38 -30.68
N ALA A 110 3.31 -10.56 -30.20
CA ALA A 110 2.27 -10.70 -29.19
C ALA A 110 2.67 -9.93 -27.92
N VAL A 111 1.75 -9.16 -27.37
CA VAL A 111 1.94 -8.37 -26.15
C VAL A 111 1.01 -8.88 -25.07
N VAL A 112 1.56 -9.17 -23.90
CA VAL A 112 0.81 -9.58 -22.72
C VAL A 112 0.95 -8.49 -21.68
N ALA A 113 -0.14 -7.76 -21.46
CA ALA A 113 -0.19 -6.71 -20.45
C ALA A 113 -0.59 -7.32 -19.10
N VAL A 114 0.17 -7.00 -18.06
CA VAL A 114 -0.01 -7.55 -16.72
C VAL A 114 0.03 -6.46 -15.66
N LEU A 115 -0.89 -6.52 -14.71
CA LEU A 115 -0.90 -5.68 -13.51
C LEU A 115 -1.11 -6.54 -12.25
N PRO A 116 -0.62 -6.10 -11.08
CA PRO A 116 -0.83 -6.81 -9.82
C PRO A 116 -2.31 -6.84 -9.45
N LEU A 117 -2.80 -7.98 -8.94
CA LEU A 117 -4.18 -8.15 -8.47
C LEU A 117 -4.22 -9.01 -7.19
N GLY A 118 -3.78 -8.45 -6.07
CA GLY A 118 -3.62 -9.20 -4.80
C GLY A 118 -2.58 -10.31 -4.96
N HIS A 119 -2.95 -11.57 -4.72
CA HIS A 119 -2.08 -12.74 -4.99
C HIS A 119 -2.05 -13.18 -6.47
N ASP A 120 -2.98 -12.67 -7.28
CA ASP A 120 -3.10 -12.97 -8.71
C ASP A 120 -2.59 -11.78 -9.55
N TYR A 121 -2.83 -11.85 -10.85
CA TYR A 121 -2.54 -10.80 -11.82
C TYR A 121 -3.76 -10.53 -12.69
N ALA A 122 -3.97 -9.26 -13.01
CA ALA A 122 -4.84 -8.86 -14.10
C ALA A 122 -4.04 -8.98 -15.40
N ALA A 123 -4.49 -9.82 -16.33
CA ALA A 123 -3.79 -10.04 -17.59
C ALA A 123 -4.71 -9.94 -18.81
N ALA A 124 -4.17 -9.44 -19.92
CA ALA A 124 -4.82 -9.41 -21.22
C ALA A 124 -3.78 -9.54 -22.33
N PHE A 125 -4.18 -10.18 -23.43
CA PHE A 125 -3.27 -10.59 -24.49
C PHE A 125 -3.70 -9.91 -25.78
N PHE A 126 -2.72 -9.42 -26.51
CA PHE A 126 -2.91 -8.64 -27.71
C PHE A 126 -1.95 -9.12 -28.79
N ASP A 127 -2.43 -9.10 -30.03
CA ASP A 127 -1.61 -9.44 -31.19
C ASP A 127 -2.09 -8.67 -32.44
N ALA A 128 -1.20 -8.55 -33.42
CA ALA A 128 -1.53 -7.99 -34.72
C ALA A 128 -1.98 -9.10 -35.67
N ILE A 129 -3.30 -9.27 -35.83
CA ILE A 129 -3.89 -10.25 -36.75
C ILE A 129 -4.39 -9.52 -37.99
N ASP A 130 -3.88 -9.90 -39.16
CA ASP A 130 -4.19 -9.26 -40.46
C ASP A 130 -4.00 -7.73 -40.45
N GLY A 131 -2.94 -7.27 -39.77
CA GLY A 131 -2.61 -5.85 -39.63
C GLY A 131 -3.54 -5.07 -38.68
N LYS A 132 -4.46 -5.75 -37.98
CA LYS A 132 -5.32 -5.14 -36.97
C LYS A 132 -4.84 -5.52 -35.57
N TRP A 133 -4.78 -4.53 -34.69
CA TRP A 133 -4.51 -4.77 -33.28
C TRP A 133 -5.74 -5.39 -32.61
N VAL A 134 -5.62 -6.65 -32.18
CA VAL A 134 -6.73 -7.43 -31.64
C VAL A 134 -6.40 -7.89 -30.23
N ARG A 135 -7.38 -7.79 -29.33
CA ARG A 135 -7.33 -8.44 -28.03
C ARG A 135 -7.67 -9.93 -28.20
N THR A 136 -6.66 -10.79 -28.09
CA THR A 136 -6.79 -12.25 -28.28
C THR A 136 -7.30 -12.94 -27.02
N VAL A 137 -6.97 -12.41 -25.85
CA VAL A 137 -7.50 -12.86 -24.56
C VAL A 137 -8.05 -11.64 -23.81
N PRO A 138 -9.33 -11.66 -23.41
CA PRO A 138 -9.93 -10.56 -22.65
C PRO A 138 -9.25 -10.39 -21.29
N GLU A 139 -9.41 -9.20 -20.70
CA GLU A 139 -8.91 -8.94 -19.35
C GLU A 139 -9.51 -9.93 -18.36
N GLN A 140 -8.66 -10.65 -17.64
CA GLN A 140 -9.07 -11.61 -16.62
C GLN A 140 -8.05 -11.71 -15.50
N ALA A 141 -8.51 -12.19 -14.34
CA ALA A 141 -7.61 -12.55 -13.25
C ALA A 141 -6.94 -13.88 -13.58
N MET A 142 -5.63 -13.97 -13.39
CA MET A 142 -4.83 -15.17 -13.61
C MET A 142 -3.87 -15.38 -12.44
N THR A 143 -3.73 -16.63 -12.02
CA THR A 143 -2.63 -17.05 -11.14
C THR A 143 -1.29 -17.02 -11.89
N SER A 144 -0.16 -17.09 -11.18
CA SER A 144 1.17 -17.21 -11.81
C SER A 144 1.22 -18.42 -12.76
N GLU A 145 0.67 -19.55 -12.33
CA GLU A 145 0.71 -20.80 -13.08
C GLU A 145 -0.12 -20.74 -14.37
N GLU A 146 -1.33 -20.18 -14.30
CA GLU A 146 -2.20 -19.99 -15.48
C GLU A 146 -1.58 -19.02 -16.48
N LEU A 147 -1.04 -17.90 -15.98
CA LEU A 147 -0.36 -16.92 -16.83
C LEU A 147 0.78 -17.60 -17.59
N LEU A 148 1.69 -18.26 -16.87
CA LEU A 148 2.86 -18.96 -17.43
C LEU A 148 2.49 -20.01 -18.48
N ARG A 149 1.42 -20.80 -18.25
CA ARG A 149 0.93 -21.81 -19.21
C ARG A 149 0.31 -21.20 -20.47
N THR A 150 -0.14 -19.96 -20.39
CA THR A 150 -0.89 -19.29 -21.47
C THR A 150 0.00 -18.35 -22.29
N LEU A 151 1.21 -18.03 -21.82
CA LEU A 151 2.12 -17.11 -22.51
C LEU A 151 2.46 -17.61 -23.93
N PRO A 152 2.23 -16.78 -24.97
CA PRO A 152 2.67 -17.09 -26.31
C PRO A 152 4.21 -17.13 -26.39
N PRO A 153 4.79 -17.98 -27.24
CA PRO A 153 6.23 -17.97 -27.47
C PRO A 153 6.65 -16.61 -28.03
N ARG A 154 7.77 -16.05 -27.55
CA ARG A 154 8.28 -14.73 -27.97
C ARG A 154 7.33 -13.57 -27.71
N ALA A 155 6.38 -13.73 -26.78
CA ALA A 155 5.58 -12.63 -26.30
C ALA A 155 6.44 -11.58 -25.60
N LEU A 156 5.97 -10.34 -25.64
CA LEU A 156 6.46 -9.24 -24.83
C LEU A 156 5.56 -9.10 -23.61
N LEU A 157 6.10 -9.35 -22.42
CA LEU A 157 5.39 -9.18 -21.16
C LEU A 157 5.63 -7.76 -20.64
N ILE A 158 4.56 -6.98 -20.48
CA ILE A 158 4.62 -5.56 -20.11
C ILE A 158 3.70 -5.23 -18.93
N GLY A 159 4.02 -4.12 -18.24
CA GLY A 159 3.21 -3.56 -17.15
C GLY A 159 3.93 -3.58 -15.79
N ASP A 160 3.18 -3.36 -14.72
CA ASP A 160 3.70 -3.38 -13.34
C ASP A 160 3.90 -4.85 -12.90
N ILE A 161 5.01 -5.46 -13.29
CA ILE A 161 5.30 -6.88 -13.05
C ILE A 161 5.97 -7.07 -11.68
N PRO A 162 5.32 -7.72 -10.69
CA PRO A 162 5.91 -7.94 -9.37
C PRO A 162 7.10 -8.89 -9.39
N GLU A 163 8.02 -8.74 -8.43
CA GLU A 163 9.21 -9.60 -8.28
C GLU A 163 8.86 -11.10 -8.22
N ARG A 164 7.78 -11.47 -7.53
CA ARG A 164 7.29 -12.86 -7.48
C ARG A 164 7.01 -13.47 -8.85
N LEU A 165 6.51 -12.67 -9.81
CA LEU A 165 6.24 -13.13 -11.16
C LEU A 165 7.53 -13.18 -11.98
N LEU A 166 8.44 -12.21 -11.79
CA LEU A 166 9.76 -12.24 -12.40
C LEU A 166 10.55 -13.50 -12.01
N LEU A 167 10.49 -13.89 -10.73
CA LEU A 167 11.11 -15.13 -10.25
C LEU A 167 10.48 -16.36 -10.93
N ALA A 168 9.15 -16.43 -10.98
CA ALA A 168 8.46 -17.55 -11.62
C ALA A 168 8.72 -17.65 -13.14
N LEU A 169 8.99 -16.52 -13.81
CA LEU A 169 9.33 -16.49 -15.23
C LEU A 169 10.73 -17.00 -15.53
N ARG A 170 11.69 -16.84 -14.60
CA ARG A 170 13.08 -17.32 -14.78
C ARG A 170 13.16 -18.83 -14.99
N ASP A 171 12.25 -19.58 -14.37
CA ASP A 171 12.27 -21.03 -14.38
C ASP A 171 11.53 -21.66 -15.57
N VAL A 172 10.78 -20.86 -16.34
CA VAL A 172 9.75 -21.39 -17.26
C VAL A 172 9.96 -21.03 -18.73
N SER A 173 10.67 -19.94 -19.09
CA SER A 173 10.88 -19.66 -20.52
C SER A 173 12.10 -18.78 -20.85
N PRO A 174 13.04 -19.25 -21.69
CA PRO A 174 14.13 -18.42 -22.23
C PRO A 174 13.70 -17.49 -23.37
N ASP A 175 12.47 -17.62 -23.89
CA ASP A 175 12.00 -16.94 -25.11
C ASP A 175 10.98 -15.81 -24.83
N ILE A 176 10.96 -15.23 -23.63
CA ILE A 176 10.04 -14.11 -23.29
C ILE A 176 10.86 -12.87 -22.97
N ASP A 177 10.53 -11.76 -23.63
CA ASP A 177 11.10 -10.47 -23.28
C ASP A 177 10.19 -9.77 -22.28
N ILE A 178 10.78 -9.23 -21.23
CA ILE A 178 10.07 -8.58 -20.13
C ILE A 178 10.42 -7.09 -20.13
N VAL A 179 9.39 -6.24 -20.10
CA VAL A 179 9.52 -4.79 -19.99
C VAL A 179 8.71 -4.33 -18.79
N CYS A 180 9.39 -4.15 -17.65
CA CYS A 180 8.75 -3.75 -16.39
C CYS A 180 8.39 -2.26 -16.35
N GLU A 181 9.09 -1.40 -17.10
CA GLU A 181 8.82 0.03 -17.19
C GLU A 181 9.21 0.54 -18.57
N ALA A 182 8.25 0.98 -19.37
CA ALA A 182 8.56 1.73 -20.59
C ALA A 182 8.50 3.24 -20.31
N GLY A 183 9.43 4.00 -20.88
CA GLY A 183 9.40 5.48 -20.87
C GLY A 183 8.28 6.09 -21.73
N ILE A 184 7.36 5.28 -22.25
CA ILE A 184 6.25 5.70 -23.13
C ILE A 184 5.01 5.97 -22.26
N SER A 185 4.31 7.08 -22.43
CA SER A 185 3.15 7.38 -21.59
C SER A 185 1.94 6.48 -21.81
N ARG A 186 1.37 5.94 -20.72
CA ARG A 186 0.04 5.30 -20.76
C ARG A 186 -1.07 6.33 -21.05
N ALA A 187 -0.96 7.55 -20.53
CA ALA A 187 -1.93 8.61 -20.78
C ALA A 187 -1.98 9.01 -22.27
N VAL A 188 -0.83 9.06 -22.95
CA VAL A 188 -0.81 9.29 -24.41
C VAL A 188 -1.45 8.12 -25.17
N ALA A 189 -1.16 6.88 -24.79
CA ALA A 189 -1.76 5.70 -25.41
C ALA A 189 -3.30 5.74 -25.32
N LEU A 190 -3.87 6.14 -24.17
CA LEU A 190 -5.32 6.33 -24.02
C LEU A 190 -5.89 7.28 -25.06
N GLY A 191 -5.27 8.45 -25.21
CA GLY A 191 -5.72 9.48 -26.16
C GLY A 191 -5.65 9.00 -27.61
N GLN A 192 -4.69 8.14 -27.94
CA GLN A 192 -4.54 7.57 -29.28
C GLN A 192 -5.59 6.49 -29.58
N ILE A 193 -5.86 5.59 -28.63
CA ILE A 193 -6.83 4.49 -28.79
C ILE A 193 -8.22 5.00 -29.17
N VAL A 194 -8.62 6.15 -28.62
CA VAL A 194 -9.98 6.67 -28.82
C VAL A 194 -10.19 7.48 -30.09
N LEU A 195 -9.13 7.82 -30.83
CA LEU A 195 -9.26 8.74 -31.98
C LEU A 195 -10.20 8.19 -33.04
N ASP A 196 -10.08 6.90 -33.36
CA ASP A 196 -10.94 6.26 -34.36
C ASP A 196 -12.38 6.12 -33.84
N ARG A 197 -12.55 5.88 -32.53
CA ARG A 197 -13.86 5.88 -31.87
C ARG A 197 -14.53 7.25 -31.99
N LEU A 198 -13.81 8.33 -31.66
CA LEU A 198 -14.28 9.72 -31.78
C LEU A 198 -14.63 10.10 -33.22
N ARG A 199 -13.82 9.70 -34.21
CA ARG A 199 -14.10 9.92 -35.64
C ARG A 199 -15.39 9.25 -36.09
N SER A 200 -15.74 8.11 -35.49
CA SER A 200 -16.99 7.39 -35.72
C SER A 200 -18.14 7.81 -34.79
N SER A 201 -17.98 8.91 -34.04
CA SER A 201 -18.94 9.41 -33.05
C SER A 201 -19.32 8.40 -31.96
N GLN A 202 -18.43 7.46 -31.65
CA GLN A 202 -18.58 6.55 -30.52
C GLN A 202 -18.12 7.23 -29.24
N THR A 203 -18.97 7.20 -28.23
CA THR A 203 -18.73 7.81 -26.91
C THR A 203 -19.32 6.93 -25.82
N ASP A 204 -18.78 6.99 -24.60
CA ASP A 204 -19.38 6.36 -23.44
C ASP A 204 -20.31 7.33 -22.70
N SER A 205 -21.33 6.81 -22.02
CA SER A 205 -22.17 7.62 -21.15
C SER A 205 -21.53 7.79 -19.78
N ALA A 206 -21.60 8.99 -19.22
CA ALA A 206 -21.19 9.24 -17.84
C ALA A 206 -22.00 8.40 -16.82
N GLU A 207 -23.21 7.98 -17.17
CA GLU A 207 -24.03 7.09 -16.32
C GLU A 207 -23.54 5.64 -16.37
N SER A 208 -23.22 5.15 -17.57
CA SER A 208 -22.87 3.74 -17.79
C SER A 208 -21.38 3.44 -17.61
N LEU A 209 -20.50 4.44 -17.71
CA LEU A 209 -19.06 4.24 -17.53
C LEU A 209 -18.76 3.87 -16.08
N GLN A 210 -18.37 2.62 -15.86
CA GLN A 210 -18.04 2.10 -14.54
C GLN A 210 -16.60 1.58 -14.52
N ALA A 211 -16.05 1.49 -13.30
CA ALA A 211 -14.78 0.86 -13.08
C ALA A 211 -14.86 -0.64 -13.43
N LEU A 212 -13.91 -1.09 -14.25
CA LEU A 212 -13.68 -2.49 -14.58
C LEU A 212 -12.86 -3.12 -13.46
N TYR A 213 -13.50 -3.99 -12.67
CA TYR A 213 -12.84 -4.78 -11.64
C TYR A 213 -12.88 -6.25 -12.01
N LEU A 214 -11.72 -6.89 -12.14
CA LEU A 214 -11.58 -8.31 -12.48
C LEU A 214 -11.78 -9.24 -11.29
N ARG A 215 -11.52 -8.73 -10.10
CA ARG A 215 -12.03 -9.28 -8.86
C ARG A 215 -13.02 -8.28 -8.30
N ARG A 216 -14.05 -8.76 -7.59
CA ARG A 216 -14.71 -7.88 -6.63
C ARG A 216 -13.59 -7.26 -5.80
N PRO A 217 -13.66 -5.95 -5.51
CA PRO A 217 -12.82 -5.46 -4.44
C PRO A 217 -13.00 -6.41 -3.27
N GLN A 218 -11.97 -6.58 -2.46
CA GLN A 218 -12.22 -6.83 -1.05
C GLN A 218 -12.93 -5.56 -0.51
N VAL A 219 -14.11 -5.25 -1.06
CA VAL A 219 -15.18 -4.55 -0.39
C VAL A 219 -15.55 -5.63 0.61
N THR A 220 -15.01 -5.50 1.79
CA THR A 220 -15.87 -5.66 2.94
C THR A 220 -17.12 -4.87 2.57
N PRO A 221 -18.28 -5.53 2.29
CA PRO A 221 -19.50 -4.86 1.84
C PRO A 221 -19.67 -3.59 2.65
N PRO A 222 -20.22 -2.46 2.12
CA PRO A 222 -20.49 -1.30 2.97
C PRO A 222 -21.19 -1.89 4.15
N LYS A 223 -20.49 -1.91 5.29
CA LYS A 223 -20.91 -2.79 6.35
C LYS A 223 -22.27 -2.24 6.66
N VAL A 224 -23.31 -3.04 6.46
CA VAL A 224 -24.45 -2.91 7.35
C VAL A 224 -23.75 -2.82 8.69
N PRO A 225 -23.84 -1.70 9.43
CA PRO A 225 -23.34 -1.73 10.78
C PRO A 225 -24.08 -2.92 11.36
N ARG A 226 -23.41 -4.07 11.50
CA ARG A 226 -23.86 -5.11 12.41
C ARG A 226 -23.86 -4.31 13.67
N ASP A 227 -25.05 -3.90 14.09
CA ASP A 227 -25.27 -2.87 15.07
C ASP A 227 -24.15 -2.92 16.13
N MET A 228 -23.14 -2.07 15.93
CA MET A 228 -22.02 -1.90 16.84
C MET A 228 -22.27 -0.64 17.66
N SER A 229 -23.54 -0.16 17.71
CA SER A 229 -23.92 0.93 18.58
C SER A 229 -23.72 0.48 20.03
N GLY A 230 -22.53 0.79 20.55
CA GLY A 230 -22.07 0.37 21.86
C GLY A 230 -21.74 -1.12 21.93
N VAL A 231 -20.52 -1.49 21.56
CA VAL A 231 -19.84 -2.60 22.26
C VAL A 231 -19.04 -1.98 23.42
N PRO A 232 -19.69 -1.54 24.54
CA PRO A 232 -18.97 -0.90 25.62
C PRO A 232 -17.95 -1.89 26.19
N GLY A 233 -16.72 -1.41 26.36
CA GLY A 233 -15.70 -2.16 27.07
C GLY A 233 -14.90 -3.14 26.23
N ARG A 234 -14.54 -2.78 24.98
CA ARG A 234 -13.55 -3.52 24.17
C ARG A 234 -12.39 -2.63 23.76
N GLY A 235 -11.19 -3.21 23.76
CA GLY A 235 -9.94 -2.48 23.53
C GLY A 235 -9.09 -3.13 22.45
N VAL A 236 -8.45 -2.32 21.62
CA VAL A 236 -7.35 -2.75 20.75
C VAL A 236 -6.07 -2.07 21.21
N ILE A 237 -5.04 -2.85 21.47
CA ILE A 237 -3.72 -2.37 21.86
C ILE A 237 -2.77 -2.67 20.71
N TRP A 238 -2.22 -1.62 20.14
CA TRP A 238 -1.35 -1.69 18.98
C TRP A 238 0.10 -1.66 19.43
N ASP A 239 0.91 -2.60 18.94
CA ASP A 239 2.34 -2.31 18.84
C ASP A 239 2.59 -1.22 17.78
N LEU A 240 3.77 -0.61 17.81
CA LEU A 240 4.10 0.52 16.96
C LEU A 240 4.92 0.09 15.74
N ASP A 241 6.17 -0.29 15.97
CA ASP A 241 7.16 -0.58 14.94
C ASP A 241 6.87 -1.95 14.33
N GLY A 242 6.71 -2.04 13.01
CA GLY A 242 6.33 -3.30 12.38
C GLY A 242 4.83 -3.59 12.36
N VAL A 243 4.01 -2.79 13.07
CA VAL A 243 2.55 -2.89 13.04
C VAL A 243 1.89 -1.64 12.46
N ILE A 244 2.08 -0.50 13.11
CA ILE A 244 1.54 0.79 12.65
C ILE A 244 2.50 1.40 11.63
N ILE A 245 3.79 1.47 11.97
CA ILE A 245 4.82 2.16 11.19
C ILE A 245 5.81 1.18 10.59
N ASP A 246 6.05 1.33 9.28
CA ASP A 246 7.16 0.67 8.58
C ASP A 246 8.47 1.44 8.83
N SER A 247 9.16 1.06 9.90
CA SER A 247 10.32 1.78 10.45
C SER A 247 11.62 0.95 10.47
N ALA A 248 11.58 -0.30 10.00
CA ALA A 248 12.71 -1.23 10.11
C ALA A 248 13.98 -0.69 9.44
N ASP A 249 13.87 -0.15 8.22
CA ASP A 249 15.01 0.43 7.50
C ASP A 249 15.55 1.68 8.18
N LEU A 250 14.68 2.51 8.77
CA LEU A 250 15.08 3.70 9.51
C LEU A 250 15.85 3.31 10.79
N HIS A 251 15.39 2.27 11.48
CA HIS A 251 16.09 1.73 12.64
C HIS A 251 17.43 1.10 12.26
N PHE A 252 17.49 0.34 11.17
CA PHE A 252 18.74 -0.24 10.67
C PHE A 252 19.75 0.86 10.32
N GLN A 253 19.31 1.91 9.63
CA GLN A 253 20.17 3.04 9.30
C GLN A 253 20.67 3.77 10.55
N ALA A 254 19.80 4.03 11.53
CA ALA A 254 20.18 4.67 12.79
C ALA A 254 21.20 3.84 13.58
N TRP A 255 21.01 2.52 13.64
CA TRP A 255 21.98 1.60 14.26
C TRP A 255 23.31 1.62 13.53
N ARG A 256 23.30 1.49 12.20
CA ARG A 256 24.52 1.49 11.39
C ARG A 256 25.31 2.79 11.51
N GLU A 257 24.63 3.94 11.45
CA GLU A 257 25.27 5.27 11.62
C GLU A 257 25.84 5.45 13.03
N THR A 258 25.13 4.96 14.06
CA THR A 258 25.58 5.10 15.44
C THR A 258 26.76 4.20 15.73
N LEU A 259 26.64 2.90 15.46
CA LEU A 259 27.69 1.93 15.77
C LEU A 259 28.98 2.20 14.98
N ALA A 260 28.88 2.72 13.76
CA ALA A 260 30.05 3.13 12.98
C ALA A 260 30.89 4.22 13.68
N ARG A 261 30.29 5.08 14.52
CA ARG A 261 31.04 6.07 15.33
C ARG A 261 31.76 5.45 16.52
N HIS A 262 31.39 4.22 16.89
CA HIS A 262 32.01 3.43 17.96
C HIS A 262 32.88 2.29 17.39
N ASP A 263 33.28 2.37 16.12
CA ASP A 263 34.08 1.36 15.40
C ASP A 263 33.45 -0.05 15.39
N VAL A 264 32.11 -0.12 15.49
CA VAL A 264 31.33 -1.36 15.44
C VAL A 264 30.48 -1.37 14.17
N SER A 265 30.55 -2.48 13.42
CA SER A 265 29.66 -2.71 12.29
C SER A 265 28.51 -3.62 12.68
N ILE A 266 27.31 -3.32 12.16
CA ILE A 266 26.13 -4.19 12.23
C ILE A 266 25.69 -4.51 10.80
N ASP A 267 25.47 -5.78 10.51
CA ASP A 267 24.84 -6.22 9.26
C ASP A 267 23.31 -6.35 9.41
N ARG A 268 22.63 -6.60 8.30
CA ARG A 268 21.16 -6.69 8.28
C ARG A 268 20.65 -7.89 9.07
N GLU A 269 21.35 -9.02 9.04
CA GLU A 269 20.94 -10.24 9.73
C GLU A 269 21.02 -10.05 11.25
N GLN A 270 22.11 -9.45 11.74
CA GLN A 270 22.30 -9.08 13.14
C GLN A 270 21.23 -8.09 13.62
N PHE A 271 20.90 -7.10 12.78
CA PHE A 271 19.82 -6.17 13.09
C PHE A 271 18.47 -6.88 13.23
N GLU A 272 18.11 -7.75 12.28
CA GLU A 272 16.84 -8.48 12.28
C GLU A 272 16.70 -9.41 13.50
N GLN A 273 17.79 -9.98 14.01
CA GLN A 273 17.80 -10.79 15.23
C GLN A 273 17.48 -9.97 16.50
N GLY A 274 17.84 -8.69 16.53
CA GLY A 274 17.63 -7.79 17.66
C GLY A 274 16.40 -6.87 17.52
N PHE A 275 15.83 -6.73 16.33
CA PHE A 275 14.75 -5.78 16.07
C PHE A 275 13.50 -6.07 16.92
N GLY A 276 12.93 -5.01 17.51
CA GLY A 276 11.81 -5.10 18.47
C GLY A 276 12.21 -5.34 19.94
N GLN A 277 13.49 -5.59 20.23
CA GLN A 277 14.02 -5.68 21.60
C GLN A 277 14.44 -4.30 22.13
N ARG A 278 14.80 -4.23 23.42
CA ARG A 278 15.33 -2.99 24.01
C ARG A 278 16.75 -2.70 23.48
N ASN A 279 17.10 -1.43 23.40
CA ASN A 279 18.43 -1.02 22.92
C ASN A 279 19.58 -1.60 23.76
N ASP A 280 19.43 -1.70 25.08
CA ASP A 280 20.47 -2.24 25.95
C ASP A 280 20.74 -3.72 25.66
N ASP A 281 19.70 -4.51 25.43
CA ASP A 281 19.82 -5.92 25.01
C ASP A 281 20.51 -6.04 23.64
N ILE A 282 20.13 -5.19 22.68
CA ILE A 282 20.73 -5.16 21.33
C ILE A 282 22.21 -4.78 21.39
N ILE A 283 22.56 -3.72 22.12
CA ILE A 283 23.95 -3.24 22.25
C ILE A 283 24.82 -4.30 22.92
N ALA A 284 24.32 -4.92 24.00
CA ALA A 284 25.04 -5.99 24.70
C ALA A 284 25.26 -7.23 23.82
N GLY A 285 24.33 -7.54 22.91
CA GLY A 285 24.46 -8.65 21.96
C GLY A 285 25.46 -8.38 20.82
N ILE A 286 25.57 -7.13 20.37
CA ILE A 286 26.43 -6.74 19.25
C ILE A 286 27.86 -6.45 19.72
N ILE A 287 28.01 -5.70 20.81
CA ILE A 287 29.31 -5.30 21.36
C ILE A 287 29.84 -6.44 22.23
N ARG A 288 30.63 -7.34 21.63
CA ARG A 288 31.21 -8.53 22.29
C ARG A 288 32.36 -8.21 23.26
N GLN A 289 32.60 -6.95 23.57
CA GLN A 289 33.64 -6.48 24.49
C GLN A 289 32.99 -6.00 25.79
N PRO A 290 33.69 -6.03 26.94
CA PRO A 290 33.16 -5.44 28.17
C PRO A 290 32.85 -3.96 27.96
N ILE A 291 31.57 -3.61 28.00
CA ILE A 291 31.06 -2.24 27.89
C ILE A 291 30.31 -1.89 29.18
N SER A 292 30.53 -0.69 29.71
CA SER A 292 29.85 -0.23 30.92
C SER A 292 28.37 0.08 30.65
N ALA A 293 27.54 0.00 31.69
CA ALA A 293 26.12 0.36 31.57
C ALA A 293 25.92 1.82 31.11
N ASP A 294 26.82 2.72 31.52
CA ASP A 294 26.79 4.13 31.12
C ASP A 294 27.10 4.32 29.64
N GLU A 295 28.05 3.56 29.08
CA GLU A 295 28.36 3.56 27.65
C GLU A 295 27.21 2.97 26.82
N ILE A 296 26.58 1.87 27.28
CA ILE A 296 25.38 1.31 26.63
C ILE A 296 24.26 2.36 26.57
N ALA A 297 24.03 3.06 27.68
CA ALA A 297 23.04 4.12 27.74
C ALA A 297 23.36 5.29 26.80
N ALA A 298 24.64 5.67 26.70
CA ALA A 298 25.11 6.72 25.79
C ALA A 298 24.89 6.35 24.32
N ILE A 299 25.31 5.15 23.90
CA ILE A 299 25.11 4.63 22.53
C ILE A 299 23.61 4.55 22.20
N GLY A 300 22.80 4.03 23.13
CA GLY A 300 21.36 3.98 22.97
C GLY A 300 20.76 5.37 22.75
N LYS A 301 21.19 6.37 23.53
CA LYS A 301 20.72 7.76 23.39
C LYS A 301 21.11 8.38 22.04
N GLU A 302 22.33 8.12 21.56
CA GLU A 302 22.80 8.57 20.24
C GLU A 302 21.96 7.94 19.12
N LYS A 303 21.77 6.62 19.15
CA LYS A 303 20.93 5.91 18.17
C LYS A 303 19.53 6.48 18.10
N GLU A 304 18.94 6.79 19.25
CA GLU A 304 17.58 7.33 19.25
C GLU A 304 17.51 8.78 18.77
N ALA A 305 18.58 9.56 18.96
CA ALA A 305 18.68 10.89 18.35
C ALA A 305 18.73 10.80 16.81
N ASP A 306 19.49 9.84 16.27
CA ASP A 306 19.55 9.59 14.83
C ASP A 306 18.21 9.10 14.28
N TYR A 307 17.58 8.13 14.93
CA TYR A 307 16.25 7.67 14.54
C TYR A 307 15.21 8.80 14.52
N ARG A 308 15.15 9.64 15.56
CA ARG A 308 14.21 10.78 15.62
C ARG A 308 14.44 11.81 14.51
N ARG A 309 15.68 11.96 14.03
CA ARG A 309 15.99 12.81 12.88
C ARG A 309 15.50 12.18 11.58
N MET A 310 15.67 10.88 11.41
CA MET A 310 15.32 10.14 10.19
C MET A 310 13.81 9.96 10.02
N VAL A 311 13.09 9.63 11.10
CA VAL A 311 11.65 9.32 11.03
C VAL A 311 10.78 10.49 10.59
N LYS A 312 11.21 11.74 10.86
CA LYS A 312 10.53 12.95 10.40
C LYS A 312 10.50 13.01 8.87
N GLY A 313 9.30 13.11 8.29
CA GLY A 313 9.06 13.13 6.85
C GLY A 313 9.21 11.79 6.12
N HIS A 314 9.60 10.72 6.83
CA HIS A 314 9.83 9.40 6.23
C HIS A 314 8.99 8.28 6.84
N ALA A 315 8.29 8.53 7.94
CA ALA A 315 7.36 7.58 8.54
C ALA A 315 6.24 7.18 7.57
N ARG A 316 5.95 5.88 7.48
CA ARG A 316 4.91 5.31 6.61
C ARG A 316 4.04 4.34 7.37
N PHE A 317 2.76 4.34 7.07
CA PHE A 317 1.83 3.34 7.57
C PHE A 317 2.04 2.01 6.85
N PHE A 318 1.87 0.90 7.56
CA PHE A 318 1.57 -0.37 6.89
C PHE A 318 0.16 -0.32 6.25
N PRO A 319 -0.07 -1.07 5.16
CA PRO A 319 -1.39 -1.17 4.54
C PRO A 319 -2.49 -1.59 5.53
N GLY A 320 -3.65 -0.94 5.45
CA GLY A 320 -4.84 -1.25 6.26
C GLY A 320 -4.85 -0.67 7.68
N VAL A 321 -3.75 -0.10 8.18
CA VAL A 321 -3.68 0.46 9.55
C VAL A 321 -4.71 1.57 9.76
N LEU A 322 -4.72 2.58 8.89
CA LEU A 322 -5.57 3.76 9.07
C LEU A 322 -7.06 3.42 8.92
N GLU A 323 -7.38 2.57 7.95
CA GLU A 323 -8.72 2.05 7.69
C GLU A 323 -9.25 1.26 8.89
N LEU A 324 -8.43 0.39 9.48
CA LEU A 324 -8.79 -0.41 10.65
C LEU A 324 -8.94 0.46 11.90
N MET A 325 -8.02 1.40 12.15
CA MET A 325 -8.12 2.34 13.29
C MET A 325 -9.38 3.21 13.21
N SER A 326 -9.75 3.68 12.01
CA SER A 326 -11.00 4.44 11.80
C SER A 326 -12.22 3.56 12.06
N SER A 327 -12.24 2.35 11.50
CA SER A 327 -13.35 1.41 11.66
C SER A 327 -13.54 0.96 13.12
N LEU A 328 -12.45 0.79 13.86
CA LEU A 328 -12.47 0.49 15.29
C LEU A 328 -13.03 1.65 16.12
N LYS A 329 -12.63 2.88 15.80
CA LYS A 329 -13.14 4.09 16.46
C LYS A 329 -14.64 4.26 16.22
N GLU A 330 -15.08 4.13 14.98
CA GLU A 330 -16.50 4.16 14.61
C GLU A 330 -17.30 3.04 15.30
N GLY A 331 -16.66 1.89 15.53
CA GLY A 331 -17.20 0.76 16.28
C GLY A 331 -17.19 0.91 17.81
N GLY A 332 -16.69 2.03 18.34
CA GLY A 332 -16.65 2.28 19.79
C GLY A 332 -15.53 1.58 20.55
N PHE A 333 -14.54 1.00 19.86
CA PHE A 333 -13.37 0.42 20.51
C PHE A 333 -12.48 1.51 21.10
N LYS A 334 -12.01 1.29 22.33
CA LYS A 334 -10.89 2.07 22.87
C LYS A 334 -9.59 1.57 22.27
N GLN A 335 -8.68 2.48 21.93
CA GLN A 335 -7.42 2.10 21.30
C GLN A 335 -6.24 2.64 22.09
N ALA A 336 -5.19 1.83 22.26
CA ALA A 336 -3.95 2.24 22.88
C ALA A 336 -2.75 1.85 22.03
N VAL A 337 -1.65 2.59 22.13
CA VAL A 337 -0.35 2.14 21.61
C VAL A 337 0.52 1.68 22.78
N ALA A 338 1.15 0.53 22.64
CA ALA A 338 2.03 -0.08 23.62
C ALA A 338 3.33 -0.50 22.93
N SER A 339 4.41 0.25 23.16
CA SER A 339 5.67 0.09 22.43
C SER A 339 6.87 -0.04 23.37
N SER A 340 7.90 -0.78 22.93
CA SER A 340 9.23 -0.83 23.55
C SER A 340 10.09 0.40 23.23
N ALA A 341 9.56 1.39 22.51
CA ALA A 341 10.26 2.62 22.18
C ALA A 341 10.34 3.58 23.38
N PRO A 342 11.37 4.44 23.46
CA PRO A 342 11.42 5.54 24.42
C PRO A 342 10.26 6.54 24.25
N ALA A 343 9.86 7.19 25.35
CA ALA A 343 8.76 8.17 25.37
C ALA A 343 8.86 9.25 24.28
N ASP A 344 10.06 9.80 24.04
CA ASP A 344 10.28 10.84 23.03
C ASP A 344 10.05 10.34 21.60
N ASN A 345 10.38 9.07 21.32
CA ASN A 345 10.14 8.46 20.01
C ASN A 345 8.65 8.22 19.81
N LEU A 346 7.98 7.63 20.81
CA LEU A 346 6.55 7.40 20.75
C LEU A 346 5.79 8.72 20.54
N LYS A 347 6.12 9.75 21.31
CA LYS A 347 5.53 11.09 21.16
C LYS A 347 5.75 11.67 19.76
N LEU A 348 6.95 11.53 19.22
CA LEU A 348 7.27 12.01 17.88
C LEU A 348 6.46 11.29 16.81
N VAL A 349 6.42 9.95 16.85
CA VAL A 349 5.72 9.13 15.84
C VAL A 349 4.22 9.37 15.89
N ILE A 350 3.63 9.48 17.09
CA ILE A 350 2.20 9.80 17.25
C ILE A 350 1.85 11.12 16.55
N ALA A 351 2.69 12.15 16.71
CA ALA A 351 2.48 13.46 16.10
C ALA A 351 2.72 13.46 14.58
N GLU A 352 3.80 12.83 14.13
CA GLU A 352 4.16 12.72 12.71
C GLU A 352 3.07 11.98 11.92
N MET A 353 2.55 10.91 12.50
CA MET A 353 1.53 10.04 11.91
C MET A 353 0.10 10.49 12.21
N ARG A 354 -0.08 11.56 12.98
CA ARG A 354 -1.39 12.13 13.36
C ARG A 354 -2.35 11.12 13.98
N LEU A 355 -1.85 10.35 14.94
CA LEU A 355 -2.57 9.23 15.55
C LEU A 355 -3.48 9.62 16.73
N GLU A 356 -3.38 10.87 17.21
CA GLU A 356 -4.15 11.39 18.34
C GLU A 356 -5.67 11.21 18.20
N PRO A 357 -6.28 11.33 16.99
CA PRO A 357 -7.71 11.13 16.84
C PRO A 357 -8.19 9.70 17.16
N PHE A 358 -7.31 8.70 17.12
CA PHE A 358 -7.68 7.29 17.28
C PHE A 358 -7.31 6.74 18.66
N ILE A 359 -6.23 7.24 19.25
CA ILE A 359 -5.60 6.65 20.43
C ILE A 359 -6.07 7.33 21.71
N SER A 360 -6.57 6.54 22.66
CA SER A 360 -6.98 6.99 23.99
C SER A 360 -5.86 6.90 25.03
N ALA A 361 -4.85 6.06 24.82
CA ALA A 361 -3.74 5.87 25.74
C ALA A 361 -2.46 5.43 25.04
N THR A 362 -1.31 5.77 25.63
CA THR A 362 0.00 5.32 25.17
C THR A 362 0.80 4.73 26.33
N VAL A 363 1.60 3.70 26.05
CA VAL A 363 2.59 3.11 26.96
C VAL A 363 3.90 2.95 26.19
N ASP A 364 4.96 3.57 26.71
CA ASP A 364 6.32 3.47 26.20
C ASP A 364 7.21 2.65 27.15
N ALA A 365 8.48 2.44 26.79
CA ALA A 365 9.43 1.66 27.56
C ALA A 365 9.69 2.18 28.98
N SER A 366 9.60 3.50 29.23
CA SER A 366 9.77 4.06 30.58
C SER A 366 8.58 3.74 31.49
N GLY A 367 7.45 3.38 30.88
CA GLY A 367 6.24 2.98 31.56
C GLY A 367 6.27 1.56 32.11
N VAL A 368 7.34 0.78 31.93
CA VAL A 368 7.42 -0.64 32.36
C VAL A 368 8.75 -0.99 33.03
N SER A 369 8.71 -1.98 33.93
CA SER A 369 9.90 -2.50 34.61
C SER A 369 10.54 -3.64 33.81
N ARG A 370 9.72 -4.43 33.11
CA ARG A 370 10.14 -5.56 32.28
C ARG A 370 9.62 -5.38 30.85
N GLY A 371 10.48 -5.65 29.87
CA GLY A 371 10.13 -5.63 28.45
C GLY A 371 9.44 -6.93 28.01
N LYS A 372 8.87 -6.93 26.80
CA LYS A 372 8.34 -8.14 26.14
C LYS A 372 9.43 -9.24 26.14
N PRO A 373 9.14 -10.50 26.48
CA PRO A 373 7.82 -11.13 26.54
C PRO A 373 7.08 -11.02 27.89
N ASP A 374 7.50 -10.13 28.80
CA ASP A 374 6.67 -9.81 29.97
C ASP A 374 5.41 -9.02 29.52
N PRO A 375 4.21 -9.34 30.05
CA PRO A 375 2.96 -8.70 29.64
C PRO A 375 2.77 -7.27 30.15
N GLU A 376 3.66 -6.75 31.00
CA GLU A 376 3.50 -5.46 31.72
C GLU A 376 3.07 -4.30 30.81
N VAL A 377 3.65 -4.19 29.60
CA VAL A 377 3.34 -3.10 28.66
C VAL A 377 1.88 -3.13 28.20
N PHE A 378 1.36 -4.32 27.91
CA PHE A 378 -0.03 -4.50 27.47
C PHE A 378 -1.00 -4.39 28.65
N LEU A 379 -0.64 -4.94 29.82
CA LEU A 379 -1.46 -4.82 31.03
C LEU A 379 -1.66 -3.35 31.43
N LYS A 380 -0.61 -2.53 31.38
CA LYS A 380 -0.72 -1.09 31.64
C LYS A 380 -1.52 -0.36 30.56
N ALA A 381 -1.43 -0.79 29.30
CA ALA A 381 -2.25 -0.23 28.24
C ALA A 381 -3.74 -0.52 28.49
N ALA A 382 -4.10 -1.76 28.84
CA ALA A 382 -5.46 -2.13 29.22
C ALA A 382 -5.97 -1.33 30.44
N GLU A 383 -5.12 -1.18 31.47
CA GLU A 383 -5.42 -0.35 32.65
C GLU A 383 -5.71 1.11 32.27
N LYS A 384 -4.87 1.73 31.43
CA LYS A 384 -5.08 3.10 30.94
C LYS A 384 -6.33 3.24 30.08
N LEU A 385 -6.74 2.18 29.38
CA LEU A 385 -8.03 2.13 28.69
C LEU A 385 -9.21 1.93 29.66
N GLY A 386 -8.97 1.58 30.92
CA GLY A 386 -9.99 1.22 31.89
C GLY A 386 -10.70 -0.09 31.54
N LEU A 387 -9.95 -1.07 30.99
CA LEU A 387 -10.46 -2.35 30.52
C LEU A 387 -9.74 -3.51 31.21
N SER A 388 -10.41 -4.65 31.35
CA SER A 388 -9.75 -5.90 31.74
C SER A 388 -8.90 -6.44 30.58
N PRO A 389 -7.82 -7.21 30.85
CA PRO A 389 -7.01 -7.80 29.79
C PRO A 389 -7.80 -8.68 28.82
N LYS A 390 -8.76 -9.47 29.33
CA LYS A 390 -9.65 -10.31 28.51
C LYS A 390 -10.57 -9.53 27.57
N ALA A 391 -10.79 -8.25 27.85
CA ALA A 391 -11.57 -7.35 27.00
C ALA A 391 -10.71 -6.65 25.93
N CYS A 392 -9.41 -6.95 25.88
CA CYS A 392 -8.46 -6.35 24.95
C CYS A 392 -7.92 -7.39 23.96
N LEU A 393 -7.58 -6.88 22.78
CA LEU A 393 -6.83 -7.59 21.76
C LEU A 393 -5.56 -6.82 21.44
N VAL A 394 -4.44 -7.54 21.28
CA VAL A 394 -3.16 -6.98 20.88
C VAL A 394 -2.95 -7.22 19.37
N ILE A 395 -2.47 -6.21 18.65
CA ILE A 395 -1.96 -6.36 17.29
C ILE A 395 -0.44 -6.20 17.33
N GLU A 396 0.28 -7.20 16.82
CA GLU A 396 1.72 -7.38 17.01
C GLU A 396 2.40 -8.01 15.78
N ASP A 397 3.72 -7.92 15.65
CA ASP A 397 4.47 -8.54 14.55
C ASP A 397 5.71 -9.34 15.01
N ALA A 398 6.00 -9.33 16.31
CA ALA A 398 7.14 -10.01 16.92
C ALA A 398 6.73 -11.18 17.84
N VAL A 399 7.56 -12.24 17.86
CA VAL A 399 7.36 -13.44 18.70
C VAL A 399 7.23 -13.06 20.18
N ALA A 400 8.11 -12.20 20.68
CA ALA A 400 8.10 -11.76 22.08
C ALA A 400 6.83 -10.97 22.43
N GLY A 401 6.30 -10.17 21.50
CA GLY A 401 5.06 -9.44 21.71
C GLY A 401 3.84 -10.35 21.69
N VAL A 402 3.79 -11.33 20.77
CA VAL A 402 2.74 -12.36 20.76
C VAL A 402 2.74 -13.11 22.10
N GLU A 403 3.91 -13.51 22.58
CA GLU A 403 4.03 -14.18 23.87
C GLU A 403 3.58 -13.29 25.03
N ALA A 404 3.97 -12.01 25.05
CA ALA A 404 3.54 -11.05 26.06
C ALA A 404 2.00 -10.90 26.07
N ALA A 405 1.36 -10.76 24.91
CA ALA A 405 -0.10 -10.67 24.82
C ALA A 405 -0.80 -11.90 25.40
N LYS A 406 -0.30 -13.11 25.06
CA LYS A 406 -0.83 -14.38 25.57
C LYS A 406 -0.64 -14.53 27.07
N ARG A 407 0.54 -14.19 27.61
CA ARG A 407 0.82 -14.17 29.06
C ARG A 407 -0.08 -13.17 29.80
N GLY A 408 -0.45 -12.07 29.15
CA GLY A 408 -1.40 -11.07 29.66
C GLY A 408 -2.87 -11.53 29.61
N GLY A 409 -3.17 -12.70 29.04
CA GLY A 409 -4.53 -13.21 28.91
C GLY A 409 -5.37 -12.48 27.85
N MET A 410 -4.73 -11.81 26.90
CA MET A 410 -5.39 -11.07 25.82
C MET A 410 -5.56 -11.94 24.57
N ALA A 411 -6.49 -11.57 23.70
CA ALA A 411 -6.47 -12.05 22.32
C ALA A 411 -5.32 -11.39 21.56
N VAL A 412 -4.76 -12.07 20.56
CA VAL A 412 -3.69 -11.50 19.74
C VAL A 412 -3.85 -11.81 18.26
N VAL A 413 -3.71 -10.77 17.46
CA VAL A 413 -3.53 -10.84 16.01
C VAL A 413 -2.09 -10.51 15.69
N ALA A 414 -1.44 -11.36 14.90
CA ALA A 414 -0.09 -11.12 14.43
C ALA A 414 -0.07 -10.76 12.94
N VAL A 415 0.75 -9.79 12.55
CA VAL A 415 1.00 -9.43 11.14
C VAL A 415 2.40 -9.85 10.72
N THR A 416 2.54 -10.40 9.51
CA THR A 416 3.83 -10.95 9.03
C THR A 416 4.75 -9.89 8.42
N ASN A 417 4.80 -8.70 9.01
CA ASN A 417 5.60 -7.59 8.49
C ASN A 417 7.10 -7.78 8.79
N THR A 418 7.44 -8.24 10.01
CA THR A 418 8.83 -8.53 10.39
C THR A 418 9.13 -10.02 10.41
N HIS A 419 8.21 -10.85 10.90
CA HIS A 419 8.43 -12.28 11.07
C HIS A 419 7.55 -13.12 10.14
N PRO A 420 8.07 -14.25 9.62
CA PRO A 420 7.29 -15.16 8.81
C PRO A 420 6.19 -15.83 9.67
N ARG A 421 5.09 -16.22 9.01
CA ARG A 421 3.87 -16.76 9.63
C ARG A 421 4.16 -17.88 10.64
N GLU A 422 5.12 -18.75 10.33
CA GLU A 422 5.48 -19.92 11.14
C GLU A 422 5.98 -19.51 12.53
N LYS A 423 6.71 -18.39 12.63
CA LYS A 423 7.21 -17.87 13.91
C LYS A 423 6.12 -17.22 14.75
N LEU A 424 5.01 -16.80 14.14
CA LEU A 424 3.89 -16.09 14.79
C LEU A 424 2.70 -17.00 15.09
N ALA A 425 2.84 -18.32 14.90
CA ALA A 425 1.74 -19.29 15.00
C ALA A 425 1.07 -19.39 16.39
N ALA A 426 1.67 -18.82 17.43
CA ALA A 426 1.07 -18.75 18.77
C ALA A 426 -0.06 -17.69 18.89
N ALA A 427 -0.15 -16.78 17.92
CA ALA A 427 -1.22 -15.80 17.85
C ALA A 427 -2.58 -16.45 17.57
N ASP A 428 -3.67 -15.80 17.96
CA ASP A 428 -5.02 -16.33 17.71
C ASP A 428 -5.45 -16.15 16.24
N LEU A 429 -4.82 -15.21 15.52
CA LEU A 429 -4.94 -15.00 14.09
C LEU A 429 -3.62 -14.46 13.54
N VAL A 430 -3.17 -14.95 12.37
CA VAL A 430 -1.97 -14.46 11.69
C VAL A 430 -2.35 -13.97 10.28
N LEU A 431 -1.95 -12.74 9.96
CA LEU A 431 -2.32 -12.03 8.74
C LEU A 431 -1.09 -11.58 7.95
N SER A 432 -1.25 -11.52 6.64
CA SER A 432 -0.25 -10.90 5.74
C SER A 432 -0.36 -9.37 5.69
N SER A 433 -1.58 -8.84 5.87
CA SER A 433 -1.88 -7.42 5.87
C SER A 433 -3.03 -7.14 6.83
N LEU A 434 -3.10 -5.93 7.40
CA LEU A 434 -4.26 -5.49 8.17
C LEU A 434 -5.47 -5.18 7.27
N GLU A 435 -5.30 -5.15 5.95
CA GLU A 435 -6.40 -5.15 4.99
C GLU A 435 -7.24 -6.44 5.05
N ASP A 436 -6.69 -7.52 5.60
CA ASP A 436 -7.32 -8.84 5.67
C ASP A 436 -8.16 -9.05 6.95
N VAL A 437 -8.37 -8.01 7.77
CA VAL A 437 -9.10 -8.14 9.06
C VAL A 437 -10.06 -7.00 9.34
N GLU A 438 -11.17 -7.37 9.98
CA GLU A 438 -12.25 -6.45 10.32
C GLU A 438 -12.51 -6.39 11.83
N PRO A 439 -12.98 -5.25 12.37
CA PRO A 439 -13.38 -5.11 13.78
C PRO A 439 -14.29 -6.22 14.32
N SER A 440 -15.16 -6.80 13.49
CA SER A 440 -16.04 -7.90 13.91
C SER A 440 -15.26 -9.19 14.20
N GLN A 441 -14.22 -9.49 13.41
CA GLN A 441 -13.35 -10.65 13.68
C GLN A 441 -12.53 -10.39 14.95
N LEU A 442 -12.04 -9.16 15.14
CA LEU A 442 -11.37 -8.78 16.38
C LEU A 442 -12.29 -8.96 17.59
N LEU A 443 -13.56 -8.55 17.47
CA LEU A 443 -14.57 -8.75 18.51
C LEU A 443 -14.83 -10.23 18.82
N GLU A 444 -14.94 -11.07 17.79
CA GLU A 444 -15.11 -12.52 17.95
C GLU A 444 -13.93 -13.14 18.72
N LEU A 445 -12.69 -12.75 18.37
CA LEU A 445 -11.49 -13.19 19.07
C LEU A 445 -11.47 -12.74 20.54
N ILE A 446 -11.84 -11.49 20.82
CA ILE A 446 -11.92 -10.98 22.20
C ILE A 446 -12.98 -11.76 23.00
N ASN A 447 -14.16 -11.98 22.40
CA ASN A 447 -15.25 -12.67 23.07
C ASN A 447 -14.94 -14.14 23.36
N ALA A 448 -14.09 -14.79 22.56
CA ALA A 448 -13.62 -16.15 22.80
C ALA A 448 -12.68 -16.29 24.02
N LYS A 449 -12.18 -15.19 24.60
CA LYS A 449 -11.36 -15.19 25.83
C LYS A 449 -12.17 -15.06 27.13
N ASN A 450 -13.46 -14.75 27.04
CA ASN A 450 -14.31 -14.53 28.21
C ASN A 450 -14.76 -15.83 28.86
#